data_AF-A0A0M9DDF0-F1
#
_entry.id   AF-A0A0M9DDF0-F1
#
_cell.length_a   1.000
_cell.length_b   1.000
_cell.length_c   1.000
_cell.angle_alpha   90.00
_cell.angle_beta   90.00
_cell.angle_gamma   90.00
#
_symmetry.space_group_name_H-M   'P 1'
#
loop_
_entity.id
_entity.type
_entity.pdbx_description
1 polymer ?
#
loop_
_entity_poly.entity_id
_entity_poly.type
_entity_poly.pdbx_seq_one_letter_code
_entity_poly.pdbx_strand_id
1 'polypeptide(L)'
;VDADKAAGEKAIDAATNADAINQAVADGTSKIQNDYKPGQSLDDQKSAAKANLDKVAEDTKAKINGDATLTTAEKAAQSAAVDADKAASEKAIDAASNADAINQAVADGTSKIQNDYKPGQSLDSQKAAAKANLDKVAEDTKAKINDDATLTSAEKAVQSAAVDADKAASEKAIDAASNADAINESVADGTSKIQNDYKPGQSLDSQKAAAKANLDKVAEDTKAKINGDATLTTAEKAAQSAAVDADKAASEKAIDAASNADAVNQVVADGTTKIQNDYKPGQSLGDQKAAAKANLDAEATKVKDAIAHDDTLTSAEKAEQEKDVDAAKNFDQDKIDNGNSADEINAAYDQGIKDIDGQRKPGKSLDDQKAAAKANLYAEAVKVKKAIENDKTLTKADKARQVKNVNRVKAEEQAKIDRENNADGIAKAYQQGVVKIKAQHVKKHNNAGKPKKKFTPRRVYMVK
;
A
#
# COMPACT_ATOMS: atom_id res chain seq x y z
N VAL A 1 73.56 80.88 45.59
CA VAL A 1 74.34 81.80 44.75
C VAL A 1 74.31 83.21 45.33
N ASP A 2 73.13 83.85 45.40
CA ASP A 2 73.03 85.26 45.83
C ASP A 2 73.50 85.52 47.27
N ALA A 3 73.26 84.57 48.18
CA ALA A 3 73.72 84.66 49.56
C ALA A 3 75.26 84.61 49.67
N ASP A 4 75.91 83.71 48.94
CA ASP A 4 77.36 83.57 48.94
C ASP A 4 78.07 84.71 48.18
N LYS A 5 77.41 85.26 47.14
CA LYS A 5 77.83 86.51 46.49
C LYS A 5 77.88 87.67 47.48
N ALA A 6 76.80 87.89 48.22
CA ALA A 6 76.74 88.98 49.21
C ALA A 6 77.77 88.80 50.35
N ALA A 7 78.00 87.55 50.78
CA ALA A 7 79.02 87.25 51.80
C ALA A 7 80.45 87.49 51.30
N GLY A 8 80.73 87.19 50.01
CA GLY A 8 82.01 87.46 49.37
C GLY A 8 82.29 88.97 49.20
N GLU A 9 81.31 89.73 48.72
CA GLU A 9 81.40 91.21 48.61
C GLU A 9 81.73 91.85 49.96
N LYS A 10 81.04 91.43 51.02
CA LYS A 10 81.30 91.91 52.39
C LYS A 10 82.70 91.56 52.91
N ALA A 11 83.24 90.40 52.54
CA ALA A 11 84.58 89.99 52.93
C ALA A 11 85.67 90.79 52.19
N ILE A 12 85.41 91.21 50.95
CA ILE A 12 86.29 92.09 50.16
C ILE A 12 86.33 93.50 50.78
N ASP A 13 85.17 94.06 51.14
CA ASP A 13 85.06 95.37 51.78
C ASP A 13 85.78 95.43 53.14
N ALA A 14 85.90 94.29 53.84
CA ALA A 14 86.54 94.17 55.15
C ALA A 14 88.06 93.92 55.09
N ALA A 15 88.64 93.69 53.92
CA ALA A 15 90.05 93.32 53.77
C ALA A 15 90.99 94.54 53.89
N THR A 16 92.08 94.40 54.66
CA THR A 16 92.99 95.51 55.00
C THR A 16 94.29 95.57 54.19
N ASN A 17 94.50 94.62 53.28
CA ASN A 17 95.64 94.60 52.36
C ASN A 17 95.30 93.84 51.07
N ALA A 18 96.15 93.97 50.06
CA ALA A 18 95.93 93.38 48.75
C ALA A 18 95.82 91.84 48.80
N ASP A 19 96.58 91.17 49.67
CA ASP A 19 96.55 89.71 49.80
C ASP A 19 95.20 89.24 50.40
N ALA A 20 94.67 89.96 51.38
CA ALA A 20 93.37 89.67 51.98
C ALA A 20 92.20 89.90 51.00
N ILE A 21 92.29 90.93 50.14
CA ILE A 21 91.32 91.15 49.06
C ILE A 21 91.34 89.95 48.09
N ASN A 22 92.54 89.53 47.66
CA ASN A 22 92.69 88.39 46.75
C ASN A 22 92.13 87.09 47.38
N GLN A 23 92.34 86.88 48.68
CA GLN A 23 91.79 85.73 49.39
C GLN A 23 90.25 85.80 49.49
N ALA A 24 89.68 86.96 49.80
CA ALA A 24 88.22 87.13 49.88
C ALA A 24 87.53 86.92 48.52
N VAL A 25 88.14 87.39 47.43
CA VAL A 25 87.68 87.11 46.05
C VAL A 25 87.75 85.62 45.74
N ALA A 26 88.87 84.95 46.08
CA ALA A 26 89.03 83.52 45.84
C ALA A 26 88.00 82.68 46.63
N ASP A 27 87.81 82.98 47.91
CA ASP A 27 86.86 82.28 48.78
C ASP A 27 85.41 82.53 48.36
N GLY A 28 85.05 83.78 48.04
CA GLY A 28 83.72 84.14 47.55
C GLY A 28 83.40 83.49 46.20
N THR A 29 84.36 83.51 45.27
CA THR A 29 84.23 82.84 43.96
C THR A 29 84.08 81.33 44.14
N SER A 30 84.85 80.72 45.03
CA SER A 30 84.74 79.29 45.33
C SER A 30 83.36 78.92 45.90
N LYS A 31 82.83 79.71 46.83
CA LYS A 31 81.50 79.50 47.42
C LYS A 31 80.36 79.63 46.39
N ILE A 32 80.38 80.69 45.58
CA ILE A 32 79.42 80.87 44.47
C ILE A 32 79.47 79.69 43.49
N GLN A 33 80.66 79.18 43.15
CA GLN A 33 80.79 78.01 42.29
C GLN A 33 80.25 76.74 42.96
N ASN A 34 80.48 76.59 44.26
CA ASN A 34 80.01 75.44 45.04
C ASN A 34 78.48 75.40 45.22
N ASP A 35 77.80 76.55 45.10
CA ASP A 35 76.34 76.65 45.09
C ASP A 35 75.71 75.99 43.85
N TYR A 36 76.43 75.95 42.72
CA TYR A 36 75.96 75.21 41.57
C TYR A 36 76.07 73.71 41.83
N LYS A 37 74.91 73.07 41.96
CA LYS A 37 74.79 71.61 41.93
C LYS A 37 74.20 71.24 40.57
N PRO A 38 74.97 70.65 39.64
CA PRO A 38 74.39 70.17 38.39
C PRO A 38 73.33 69.11 38.70
N GLY A 39 72.19 69.20 38.02
CA GLY A 39 71.22 68.10 37.99
C GLY A 39 71.75 66.92 37.19
N GLN A 40 70.92 65.88 37.00
CA GLN A 40 71.22 64.82 36.04
C GLN A 40 71.44 65.42 34.64
N SER A 41 72.36 64.84 33.87
CA SER A 41 72.58 65.26 32.49
C SER A 41 71.31 65.03 31.66
N LEU A 42 71.14 65.78 30.58
CA LEU A 42 70.00 65.62 29.70
C LEU A 42 69.96 64.19 29.09
N ASP A 43 71.13 63.61 28.82
CA ASP A 43 71.26 62.25 28.29
C ASP A 43 70.84 61.18 29.31
N ASP A 44 71.19 61.37 30.58
CA ASP A 44 70.73 60.51 31.68
C ASP A 44 69.20 60.60 31.83
N GLN A 45 68.64 61.81 31.74
CA GLN A 45 67.19 62.03 31.81
C GLN A 45 66.47 61.39 30.62
N LYS A 46 67.00 61.50 29.40
CA LYS A 46 66.44 60.82 28.21
C LYS A 46 66.50 59.30 28.37
N SER A 47 67.60 58.77 28.88
CA SER A 47 67.77 57.33 29.11
C SER A 47 66.76 56.81 30.15
N ALA A 48 66.61 57.52 31.27
CA ALA A 48 65.61 57.19 32.29
C ALA A 48 64.16 57.30 31.75
N ALA A 49 63.88 58.31 30.92
CA ALA A 49 62.59 58.52 30.27
C ALA A 49 62.23 57.36 29.32
N LYS A 50 63.19 56.88 28.51
CA LYS A 50 62.98 55.72 27.63
C LYS A 50 62.74 54.44 28.42
N ALA A 51 63.53 54.19 29.48
CA ALA A 51 63.32 53.05 30.37
C ALA A 51 61.96 53.07 31.08
N ASN A 52 61.44 54.26 31.39
CA ASN A 52 60.07 54.40 31.91
C ASN A 52 59.02 54.01 30.86
N LEU A 53 59.18 54.47 29.61
CA LEU A 53 58.29 54.08 28.50
C LEU A 53 58.38 52.58 28.18
N ASP A 54 59.55 51.96 28.26
CA ASP A 54 59.73 50.51 28.16
C ASP A 54 58.81 49.79 29.14
N LYS A 55 58.88 50.18 30.42
CA LYS A 55 58.05 49.61 31.48
C LYS A 55 56.55 49.84 31.25
N VAL A 56 56.15 51.05 30.85
CA VAL A 56 54.74 51.36 30.56
C VAL A 56 54.23 50.51 29.39
N ALA A 57 55.04 50.31 28.35
CA ALA A 57 54.70 49.45 27.22
C ALA A 57 54.60 47.98 27.62
N GLU A 58 55.55 47.46 28.41
CA GLU A 58 55.51 46.10 28.95
C GLU A 58 54.26 45.86 29.81
N ASP A 59 53.97 46.76 30.75
CA ASP A 59 52.80 46.69 31.62
C ASP A 59 51.50 46.72 30.80
N THR A 60 51.45 47.54 29.75
CA THR A 60 50.26 47.64 28.88
C THR A 60 50.09 46.38 28.03
N LYS A 61 51.16 45.85 27.42
CA LYS A 61 51.10 44.58 26.68
C LYS A 61 50.74 43.41 27.58
N ALA A 62 51.19 43.40 28.83
CA ALA A 62 50.80 42.39 29.79
C ALA A 62 49.28 42.42 30.07
N LYS A 63 48.69 43.62 30.21
CA LYS A 63 47.22 43.79 30.31
C LYS A 63 46.50 43.27 29.07
N ILE A 64 46.93 43.66 27.87
CA ILE A 64 46.36 43.20 26.59
C ILE A 64 46.41 41.67 26.49
N ASN A 65 47.58 41.08 26.70
CA ASN A 65 47.77 39.64 26.55
C ASN A 65 47.00 38.82 27.61
N GLY A 66 46.89 39.34 28.82
CA GLY A 66 46.13 38.75 29.92
C GLY A 66 44.60 38.91 29.79
N ASP A 67 44.12 39.79 28.91
CA ASP A 67 42.70 40.02 28.74
C ASP A 67 42.03 38.86 27.99
N ALA A 68 41.24 38.03 28.68
CA ALA A 68 40.55 36.90 28.08
C ALA A 68 39.39 37.32 27.16
N THR A 69 38.92 38.57 27.24
CA THR A 69 37.83 39.09 26.43
C THR A 69 38.26 39.45 25.00
N LEU A 70 39.57 39.60 24.77
CA LEU A 70 40.14 39.83 23.46
C LEU A 70 40.51 38.52 22.78
N THR A 71 40.21 38.44 21.49
CA THR A 71 40.73 37.40 20.59
C THR A 71 42.23 37.56 20.38
N THR A 72 42.89 36.49 19.95
CA THR A 72 44.32 36.54 19.59
C THR A 72 44.62 37.61 18.54
N ALA A 73 43.70 37.83 17.59
CA ALA A 73 43.85 38.87 16.57
C ALA A 73 43.79 40.29 17.14
N GLU A 74 42.85 40.56 18.05
CA GLU A 74 42.72 41.86 18.71
C GLU A 74 43.91 42.16 19.62
N LYS A 75 44.42 41.15 20.35
CA LYS A 75 45.64 41.27 21.16
C LYS A 75 46.85 41.65 20.33
N ALA A 76 47.02 41.01 19.18
CA ALA A 76 48.11 41.31 18.25
C ALA A 76 48.01 42.74 17.72
N ALA A 77 46.80 43.18 17.35
CA ALA A 77 46.56 44.54 16.86
C ALA A 77 46.87 45.61 17.93
N GLN A 78 46.39 45.44 19.17
CA GLN A 78 46.65 46.39 20.26
C GLN A 78 48.13 46.40 20.67
N SER A 79 48.78 45.23 20.70
CA SER A 79 50.22 45.15 21.04
C SER A 79 51.11 45.87 20.00
N ALA A 80 50.72 45.81 18.72
CA ALA A 80 51.41 46.54 17.66
C ALA A 80 51.20 48.06 17.78
N ALA A 81 50.02 48.51 18.24
CA ALA A 81 49.78 49.93 18.53
C ALA A 81 50.69 50.43 19.67
N VAL A 82 50.82 49.65 20.75
CA VAL A 82 51.76 49.95 21.86
C VAL A 82 53.19 50.13 21.36
N ASP A 83 53.66 49.25 20.47
CA ASP A 83 55.01 49.37 19.89
C ASP A 83 55.18 50.63 19.05
N ALA A 84 54.15 51.00 18.27
CA ALA A 84 54.17 52.19 17.45
C ALA A 84 54.22 53.47 18.31
N ASP A 85 53.39 53.56 19.34
CA ASP A 85 53.31 54.73 20.22
C ASP A 85 54.53 54.86 21.13
N LYS A 86 55.11 53.74 21.57
CA LYS A 86 56.42 53.72 22.22
C LYS A 86 57.52 54.28 21.31
N ALA A 87 57.65 53.76 20.10
CA ALA A 87 58.67 54.22 19.15
C ALA A 87 58.51 55.70 18.78
N ALA A 88 57.27 56.19 18.67
CA ALA A 88 56.99 57.61 18.43
C ALA A 88 57.42 58.49 19.62
N SER A 89 57.17 58.01 20.85
CA SER A 89 57.49 58.73 22.08
C SER A 89 59.00 58.76 22.36
N GLU A 90 59.73 57.69 22.07
CA GLU A 90 61.20 57.66 22.14
C GLU A 90 61.83 58.70 21.20
N LYS A 91 61.30 58.83 19.98
CA LYS A 91 61.74 59.88 19.04
C LYS A 91 61.47 61.28 19.57
N ALA A 92 60.34 61.50 20.24
CA ALA A 92 60.01 62.77 20.87
C ALA A 92 60.97 63.09 22.03
N ILE A 93 61.34 62.09 22.85
CA ILE A 93 62.36 62.22 23.91
C ILE A 93 63.72 62.55 23.30
N ASP A 94 64.12 61.89 22.22
CA ASP A 94 65.40 62.17 21.54
C ASP A 94 65.46 63.60 21.01
N ALA A 95 64.35 64.11 20.48
CA ALA A 95 64.23 65.47 19.98
C ALA A 95 64.14 66.55 21.08
N ALA A 96 63.88 66.20 22.34
CA ALA A 96 63.73 67.16 23.43
C ALA A 96 65.06 67.89 23.75
N SER A 97 64.98 69.21 23.92
CA SER A 97 66.15 70.09 24.13
C SER A 97 66.36 70.52 25.58
N ASN A 98 65.43 70.21 26.47
CA ASN A 98 65.49 70.52 27.89
C ASN A 98 64.67 69.50 28.71
N ALA A 99 64.82 69.54 30.03
CA ALA A 99 64.17 68.60 30.95
C ALA A 99 62.63 68.65 30.88
N ASP A 100 62.04 69.83 30.74
CA ASP A 100 60.57 69.99 30.68
C ASP A 100 59.98 69.33 29.42
N ALA A 101 60.66 69.46 28.27
CA ALA A 101 60.26 68.81 27.03
C ALA A 101 60.37 67.28 27.11
N ILE A 102 61.37 66.73 27.83
CA ILE A 102 61.46 65.28 28.10
C ILE A 102 60.26 64.84 28.93
N ASN A 103 59.97 65.56 30.02
CA ASN A 103 58.85 65.24 30.91
C ASN A 103 57.51 65.26 30.19
N GLN A 104 57.29 66.26 29.31
CA GLN A 104 56.08 66.33 28.48
C GLN A 104 55.98 65.15 27.50
N ALA A 105 57.08 64.82 26.80
CA ALA A 105 57.11 63.67 25.88
C ALA A 105 56.84 62.34 26.59
N VAL A 106 57.35 62.16 27.82
CA VAL A 106 57.06 60.99 28.66
C VAL A 106 55.59 60.96 29.07
N ALA A 107 55.02 62.08 29.50
CA ALA A 107 53.61 62.15 29.92
C ALA A 107 52.66 61.82 28.74
N ASP A 108 52.92 62.41 27.57
CA ASP A 108 52.14 62.17 26.37
C ASP A 108 52.29 60.72 25.88
N GLY A 109 53.52 60.20 25.87
CA GLY A 109 53.80 58.82 25.48
C GLY A 109 53.18 57.80 26.43
N THR A 110 53.27 58.04 27.74
CA THR A 110 52.63 57.20 28.77
C THR A 110 51.12 57.14 28.55
N SER A 111 50.49 58.31 28.35
CA SER A 111 49.05 58.41 28.11
C SER A 111 48.63 57.65 26.83
N LYS A 112 49.38 57.83 25.74
CA LYS A 112 49.11 57.14 24.46
C LYS A 112 49.21 55.63 24.59
N ILE A 113 50.35 55.13 25.06
CA ILE A 113 50.58 53.70 25.26
C ILE A 113 49.50 53.09 26.15
N GLN A 114 49.18 53.69 27.30
CA GLN A 114 48.14 53.17 28.19
C GLN A 114 46.75 53.16 27.54
N ASN A 115 46.48 54.10 26.64
CA ASN A 115 45.21 54.19 25.92
C ASN A 115 45.08 53.16 24.80
N ASP A 116 46.16 52.52 24.33
CA ASP A 116 46.10 51.45 23.34
C ASP A 116 45.40 50.20 23.87
N TYR A 117 45.45 49.96 25.19
CA TYR A 117 44.67 48.91 25.81
C TYR A 117 43.18 49.26 25.80
N LYS A 118 42.40 48.48 25.06
CA LYS A 118 40.94 48.52 25.04
C LYS A 118 40.41 47.13 25.39
N PRO A 119 39.71 46.93 26.52
CA PRO A 119 39.12 45.64 26.83
C PRO A 119 38.06 45.25 25.80
N GLY A 120 37.91 43.96 25.55
CA GLY A 120 36.85 43.41 24.71
C GLY A 120 35.49 43.47 25.41
N GLN A 121 34.45 42.99 24.72
CA GLN A 121 33.16 42.77 25.37
C GLN A 121 33.29 41.69 26.44
N SER A 122 32.54 41.80 27.54
CA SER A 122 32.58 40.78 28.60
C SER A 122 32.33 39.37 28.03
N LEU A 123 32.99 38.35 28.58
CA LEU A 123 32.79 36.96 28.13
C LEU A 123 31.31 36.55 28.26
N ASP A 124 30.60 37.02 29.27
CA ASP A 124 29.16 36.73 29.43
C ASP A 124 28.33 37.29 28.27
N SER A 125 28.63 38.52 27.82
CA SER A 125 27.98 39.11 26.65
C SER A 125 28.31 38.33 25.37
N GLN A 126 29.57 37.92 25.19
CA GLN A 126 29.99 37.12 24.04
C GLN A 126 29.32 35.74 24.03
N LYS A 127 29.25 35.05 25.18
CA LYS A 127 28.56 33.76 25.34
C LYS A 127 27.05 33.90 25.06
N ALA A 128 26.41 34.95 25.53
CA ALA A 128 25.01 35.21 25.25
C ALA A 128 24.75 35.40 23.74
N ALA A 129 25.58 36.19 23.05
CA ALA A 129 25.49 36.37 21.61
C ALA A 129 25.76 35.06 20.83
N ALA A 130 26.74 34.28 21.28
CA ALA A 130 27.07 32.97 20.71
C ALA A 130 25.88 31.98 20.80
N LYS A 131 25.22 31.90 21.96
CA LYS A 131 24.03 31.05 22.15
C LYS A 131 22.86 31.50 21.28
N ALA A 132 22.60 32.81 21.20
CA ALA A 132 21.57 33.36 20.32
C ALA A 132 21.83 33.07 18.83
N ASN A 133 23.09 33.00 18.41
CA ASN A 133 23.44 32.55 17.05
C ASN A 133 23.10 31.06 16.86
N LEU A 134 23.46 30.19 17.81
CA LEU A 134 23.12 28.77 17.74
C LEU A 134 21.61 28.52 17.80
N ASP A 135 20.84 29.31 18.56
CA ASP A 135 19.36 29.30 18.54
C ASP A 135 18.85 29.47 17.11
N LYS A 136 19.31 30.52 16.41
CA LYS A 136 18.92 30.80 15.04
C LYS A 136 19.34 29.68 14.08
N VAL A 137 20.57 29.18 14.19
CA VAL A 137 21.05 28.07 13.33
C VAL A 137 20.22 26.81 13.53
N ALA A 138 19.83 26.50 14.77
CA ALA A 138 18.95 25.38 15.08
C ALA A 138 17.53 25.58 14.53
N GLU A 139 16.95 26.77 14.69
CA GLU A 139 15.65 27.13 14.10
C GLU A 139 15.65 26.98 12.57
N ASP A 140 16.64 27.57 11.90
CA ASP A 140 16.79 27.51 10.44
C ASP A 140 16.96 26.05 9.95
N THR A 141 17.70 25.22 10.70
CA THR A 141 17.91 23.81 10.35
C THR A 141 16.64 22.98 10.57
N LYS A 142 15.93 23.18 11.67
CA LYS A 142 14.64 22.52 11.92
C LYS A 142 13.58 22.92 10.90
N ALA A 143 13.58 24.17 10.45
CA ALA A 143 12.70 24.61 9.37
C ALA A 143 12.99 23.82 8.09
N LYS A 144 14.26 23.66 7.68
CA LYS A 144 14.64 22.83 6.53
C LYS A 144 14.18 21.38 6.67
N ILE A 145 14.37 20.77 7.84
CA ILE A 145 13.91 19.40 8.12
C ILE A 145 12.39 19.29 7.98
N ASN A 146 11.64 20.23 8.57
CA ASN A 146 10.18 20.21 8.58
C ASN A 146 9.58 20.45 7.19
N ASP A 147 10.19 21.32 6.39
CA ASP A 147 9.75 21.65 5.04
C ASP A 147 10.12 20.58 4.01
N ASP A 148 11.06 19.68 4.32
CA ASP A 148 11.46 18.62 3.42
C ASP A 148 10.34 17.58 3.27
N ALA A 149 9.69 17.58 2.10
CA ALA A 149 8.62 16.65 1.76
C ALA A 149 9.11 15.21 1.52
N THR A 150 10.42 15.01 1.35
CA THR A 150 11.02 13.68 1.12
C THR A 150 11.22 12.88 2.40
N LEU A 151 11.19 13.53 3.56
CA LEU A 151 11.27 12.89 4.86
C LEU A 151 9.87 12.54 5.38
N THR A 152 9.77 11.37 5.99
CA THR A 152 8.61 10.98 6.80
C THR A 152 8.58 11.78 8.11
N SER A 153 7.41 11.88 8.73
CA SER A 153 7.26 12.53 10.04
C SER A 153 8.17 11.91 11.12
N ALA A 154 8.44 10.60 11.02
CA ALA A 154 9.33 9.90 11.94
C ALA A 154 10.80 10.32 11.74
N GLU A 155 11.27 10.41 10.50
CA GLU A 155 12.64 10.86 10.19
C GLU A 155 12.85 12.33 10.58
N LYS A 156 11.85 13.19 10.36
CA LYS A 156 11.87 14.60 10.79
C LYS A 156 12.03 14.73 12.30
N ALA A 157 11.32 13.90 13.07
CA ALA A 157 11.42 13.90 14.52
C ALA A 157 12.82 13.48 14.99
N VAL A 158 13.42 12.47 14.35
CA VAL A 158 14.79 12.02 14.67
C VAL A 158 15.82 13.11 14.38
N GLN A 159 15.77 13.74 13.20
CA GLN A 159 16.73 14.81 12.85
C GLN A 159 16.54 16.06 13.73
N SER A 160 15.29 16.43 14.03
CA SER A 160 15.01 17.58 14.92
C SER A 160 15.54 17.36 16.34
N ALA A 161 15.47 16.13 16.85
CA ALA A 161 16.04 15.78 18.14
C ALA A 161 17.57 15.80 18.14
N ALA A 162 18.22 15.42 17.02
CA ALA A 162 19.66 15.57 16.85
C ALA A 162 20.09 17.04 16.92
N VAL A 163 19.37 17.93 16.23
CA VAL A 163 19.60 19.39 16.30
C VAL A 163 19.54 19.91 17.73
N ASP A 164 18.55 19.48 18.52
CA ASP A 164 18.45 19.88 19.93
C ASP A 164 19.62 19.37 20.78
N ALA A 165 20.07 18.14 20.53
CA ALA A 165 21.19 17.54 21.24
C ALA A 165 22.51 18.27 20.94
N ASP A 166 22.79 18.56 19.68
CA ASP A 166 24.01 19.22 19.24
C ASP A 166 24.03 20.71 19.64
N LYS A 167 22.87 21.38 19.61
CA LYS A 167 22.71 22.71 20.20
C LYS A 167 23.05 22.70 21.69
N ALA A 168 22.43 21.81 22.47
CA ALA A 168 22.67 21.74 23.91
C ALA A 168 24.12 21.39 24.27
N ALA A 169 24.77 20.54 23.47
CA ALA A 169 26.19 20.22 23.62
C ALA A 169 27.08 21.46 23.35
N SER A 170 26.76 22.21 22.30
CA SER A 170 27.49 23.41 21.90
C SER A 170 27.31 24.56 22.90
N GLU A 171 26.11 24.74 23.47
CA GLU A 171 25.86 25.71 24.54
C GLU A 171 26.70 25.40 25.80
N LYS A 172 26.84 24.12 26.15
CA LYS A 172 27.72 23.69 27.25
C LYS A 172 29.19 23.99 26.96
N ALA A 173 29.64 23.80 25.71
CA ALA A 173 31.01 24.15 25.32
C ALA A 173 31.25 25.67 25.40
N ILE A 174 30.29 26.47 24.95
CA ILE A 174 30.31 27.94 25.09
C ILE A 174 30.35 28.34 26.57
N ASP A 175 29.57 27.70 27.44
CA ASP A 175 29.59 27.98 28.88
C ASP A 175 30.94 27.66 29.52
N ALA A 176 31.58 26.58 29.08
CA ALA A 176 32.90 26.16 29.56
C ALA A 176 34.06 27.02 29.00
N ALA A 177 33.86 27.76 27.92
CA ALA A 177 34.91 28.56 27.30
C ALA A 177 35.42 29.68 28.24
N SER A 178 36.73 29.82 28.33
CA SER A 178 37.40 30.75 29.25
C SER A 178 37.99 31.99 28.58
N ASN A 179 37.88 32.12 27.26
CA ASN A 179 38.35 33.26 26.48
C ASN A 179 37.54 33.40 25.17
N ALA A 180 37.71 34.53 24.48
CA ALA A 180 36.97 34.86 23.26
C ALA A 180 37.20 33.86 22.10
N ASP A 181 38.44 33.38 21.91
CA ASP A 181 38.76 32.44 20.82
C ASP A 181 38.06 31.09 21.01
N ALA A 182 38.02 30.56 22.24
CA ALA A 182 37.32 29.31 22.56
C ALA A 182 35.79 29.41 22.39
N ILE A 183 35.20 30.59 22.64
CA ILE A 183 33.78 30.84 22.33
C ILE A 183 33.57 30.76 20.82
N ASN A 184 34.40 31.45 20.03
CA ASN A 184 34.30 31.46 18.57
C ASN A 184 34.46 30.06 17.96
N GLU A 185 35.41 29.27 18.47
CA GLU A 185 35.61 27.88 18.05
C GLU A 185 34.37 27.01 18.36
N SER A 186 33.81 27.14 19.57
CA SER A 186 32.60 26.40 19.97
C SER A 186 31.38 26.76 19.11
N VAL A 187 31.24 28.03 18.73
CA VAL A 187 30.18 28.47 17.80
C VAL A 187 30.38 27.88 16.41
N ALA A 188 31.60 27.87 15.90
CA ALA A 188 31.90 27.34 14.57
C ALA A 188 31.64 25.83 14.50
N ASP A 189 32.11 25.06 15.49
CA ASP A 189 31.87 23.62 15.60
C ASP A 189 30.38 23.31 15.77
N GLY A 190 29.69 24.01 16.69
CA GLY A 190 28.26 23.83 16.92
C GLY A 190 27.40 24.17 15.70
N THR A 191 27.73 25.26 14.99
CA THR A 191 27.06 25.62 13.74
C THR A 191 27.20 24.51 12.70
N SER A 192 28.41 23.97 12.53
CA SER A 192 28.66 22.90 11.57
C SER A 192 27.89 21.63 11.91
N LYS A 193 27.91 21.22 13.18
CA LYS A 193 27.20 20.04 13.69
C LYS A 193 25.69 20.14 13.47
N ILE A 194 25.08 21.21 13.97
CA ILE A 194 23.64 21.46 13.80
C ILE A 194 23.25 21.43 12.33
N GLN A 195 23.96 22.16 11.45
CA GLN A 195 23.63 22.17 10.01
C GLN A 195 23.78 20.79 9.36
N ASN A 196 24.68 19.94 9.87
CA ASN A 196 24.90 18.59 9.39
C ASN A 196 23.83 17.60 9.86
N ASP A 197 22.98 17.93 10.83
CA ASP A 197 21.87 17.05 11.23
C ASP A 197 20.78 16.95 10.16
N TYR A 198 20.64 17.99 9.34
CA TYR A 198 19.75 17.93 8.19
C TYR A 198 20.33 16.99 7.11
N LYS A 199 19.55 15.95 6.80
CA LYS A 199 19.81 15.00 5.72
C LYS A 199 18.53 14.82 4.91
N PRO A 200 18.50 15.20 3.63
CA PRO A 200 17.31 15.00 2.81
C PRO A 200 17.00 13.52 2.64
N GLY A 201 15.72 13.21 2.52
CA GLY A 201 15.25 11.86 2.20
C GLY A 201 15.54 11.48 0.75
N GLN A 202 15.15 10.26 0.39
CA GLN A 202 15.17 9.84 -1.01
C GLN A 202 14.21 10.74 -1.82
N SER A 203 14.55 11.12 -3.05
CA SER A 203 13.66 11.98 -3.86
C SER A 203 12.24 11.41 -3.94
N LEU A 204 11.25 12.29 -3.86
CA LEU A 204 9.85 11.90 -3.86
C LEU A 204 9.49 11.10 -5.13
N ASP A 205 10.06 11.45 -6.28
CA ASP A 205 9.88 10.70 -7.53
C ASP A 205 10.39 9.25 -7.44
N SER A 206 11.53 9.03 -6.79
CA SER A 206 12.05 7.66 -6.59
C SER A 206 11.15 6.87 -5.64
N GLN A 207 10.66 7.50 -4.57
CA GLN A 207 9.71 6.87 -3.65
C GLN A 207 8.41 6.49 -4.37
N LYS A 208 7.86 7.41 -5.19
CA LYS A 208 6.68 7.15 -6.03
C LYS A 208 6.91 6.01 -7.02
N ALA A 209 8.07 5.96 -7.66
CA ALA A 209 8.41 4.87 -8.58
C ALA A 209 8.46 3.51 -7.86
N ALA A 210 9.10 3.44 -6.69
CA ALA A 210 9.14 2.23 -5.87
C ALA A 210 7.74 1.81 -5.38
N ALA A 211 6.92 2.78 -4.99
CA ALA A 211 5.53 2.56 -4.59
C ALA A 211 4.69 1.93 -5.71
N LYS A 212 4.81 2.43 -6.95
CA LYS A 212 4.11 1.86 -8.11
C LYS A 212 4.57 0.44 -8.43
N ALA A 213 5.88 0.19 -8.40
CA ALA A 213 6.44 -1.14 -8.59
C ALA A 213 5.96 -2.16 -7.53
N ASN A 214 5.74 -1.71 -6.28
CA ASN A 214 5.13 -2.55 -5.27
C ASN A 214 3.66 -2.89 -5.61
N LEU A 215 2.87 -1.91 -6.04
CA LEU A 215 1.49 -2.15 -6.47
C LEU A 215 1.38 -3.02 -7.72
N ASP A 216 2.31 -2.90 -8.67
CA ASP A 216 2.43 -3.83 -9.81
C ASP A 216 2.52 -5.28 -9.31
N LYS A 217 3.44 -5.55 -8.39
CA LYS A 217 3.63 -6.89 -7.83
C LYS A 217 2.39 -7.38 -7.07
N VAL A 218 1.77 -6.54 -6.26
CA VAL A 218 0.54 -6.89 -5.51
C VAL A 218 -0.61 -7.23 -6.47
N ALA A 219 -0.75 -6.48 -7.57
CA ALA A 219 -1.74 -6.75 -8.59
C ALA A 219 -1.46 -8.05 -9.36
N GLU A 220 -0.21 -8.30 -9.73
CA GLU A 220 0.22 -9.56 -10.36
C GLU A 220 -0.09 -10.77 -9.47
N ASP A 221 0.31 -10.71 -8.19
CA ASP A 221 0.07 -11.78 -7.21
C ASP A 221 -1.43 -12.03 -7.00
N THR A 222 -2.24 -10.96 -6.96
CA THR A 222 -3.69 -11.09 -6.78
C THR A 222 -4.37 -11.67 -8.03
N LYS A 223 -3.99 -11.23 -9.23
CA LYS A 223 -4.49 -11.81 -10.48
C LYS A 223 -4.07 -13.27 -10.64
N ALA A 224 -2.88 -13.64 -10.20
CA ALA A 224 -2.45 -15.03 -10.20
C ALA A 224 -3.36 -15.90 -9.31
N LYS A 225 -3.73 -15.41 -8.11
CA LYS A 225 -4.72 -16.08 -7.24
C LYS A 225 -6.09 -16.22 -7.90
N ILE A 226 -6.61 -15.13 -8.49
CA ILE A 226 -7.90 -15.12 -9.21
C ILE A 226 -7.89 -16.15 -10.35
N ASN A 227 -6.87 -16.10 -11.21
CA ASN A 227 -6.79 -16.96 -12.39
C ASN A 227 -6.60 -18.44 -12.03
N GLY A 228 -5.85 -18.71 -10.97
CA GLY A 228 -5.63 -20.05 -10.44
C GLY A 228 -6.82 -20.64 -9.68
N ASP A 229 -7.82 -19.84 -9.32
CA ASP A 229 -8.98 -20.31 -8.56
C ASP A 229 -9.95 -21.08 -9.47
N ALA A 230 -10.05 -22.40 -9.30
CA ALA A 230 -10.94 -23.25 -10.09
C ALA A 230 -12.44 -23.07 -9.72
N THR A 231 -12.74 -22.47 -8.57
CA THR A 231 -14.11 -22.23 -8.10
C THR A 231 -14.79 -21.07 -8.80
N LEU A 232 -14.01 -20.21 -9.46
CA LEU A 232 -14.51 -19.07 -10.24
C LEU A 232 -14.72 -19.46 -11.70
N THR A 233 -15.81 -18.97 -12.27
CA THR A 233 -16.04 -18.99 -13.72
C THR A 233 -15.11 -18.04 -14.45
N THR A 234 -14.93 -18.24 -15.75
CA THR A 234 -14.15 -17.32 -16.60
C THR A 234 -14.68 -15.88 -16.52
N ALA A 235 -15.99 -15.70 -16.43
CA ALA A 235 -16.61 -14.38 -16.31
C ALA A 235 -16.29 -13.69 -14.97
N GLU A 236 -16.33 -14.43 -13.85
CA GLU A 236 -15.98 -13.91 -12.54
C GLU A 236 -14.50 -13.57 -12.44
N LYS A 237 -13.61 -14.40 -13.00
CA LYS A 237 -12.17 -14.12 -13.08
C LYS A 237 -11.89 -12.84 -13.84
N ALA A 238 -12.56 -12.64 -14.98
CA ALA A 238 -12.42 -11.42 -15.77
C ALA A 238 -12.90 -10.18 -14.99
N ALA A 239 -14.04 -10.29 -14.29
CA ALA A 239 -14.58 -9.20 -13.48
C ALA A 239 -13.65 -8.82 -12.32
N GLN A 240 -13.14 -9.80 -11.55
CA GLN A 240 -12.21 -9.55 -10.45
C GLN A 240 -10.86 -9.02 -10.96
N SER A 241 -10.34 -9.53 -12.08
CA SER A 241 -9.09 -9.03 -12.67
C SER A 241 -9.21 -7.58 -13.14
N ALA A 242 -10.37 -7.19 -13.67
CA ALA A 242 -10.65 -5.81 -14.06
C ALA A 242 -10.78 -4.89 -12.83
N ALA A 243 -11.32 -5.38 -11.71
CA ALA A 243 -11.33 -4.64 -10.45
C ALA A 243 -9.90 -4.36 -9.94
N VAL A 244 -9.02 -5.38 -9.96
CA VAL A 244 -7.60 -5.22 -9.62
C VAL A 244 -6.93 -4.14 -10.46
N ASP A 245 -7.17 -4.12 -11.78
CA ASP A 245 -6.62 -3.09 -12.66
C ASP A 245 -7.15 -1.69 -12.34
N ALA A 246 -8.44 -1.57 -12.02
CA ALA A 246 -9.05 -0.30 -11.67
C ALA A 246 -8.50 0.26 -10.35
N ASP A 247 -8.38 -0.56 -9.31
CA ASP A 247 -7.88 -0.15 -8.00
C ASP A 247 -6.38 0.13 -8.02
N LYS A 248 -5.61 -0.62 -8.80
CA LYS A 248 -4.20 -0.29 -9.10
C LYS A 248 -4.08 1.07 -9.76
N ALA A 249 -4.81 1.31 -10.86
CA ALA A 249 -4.74 2.57 -11.59
C ALA A 249 -5.19 3.77 -10.73
N ALA A 250 -6.20 3.58 -9.87
CA ALA A 250 -6.62 4.60 -8.91
C ALA A 250 -5.53 4.90 -7.87
N SER A 251 -4.87 3.86 -7.36
CA SER A 251 -3.78 3.99 -6.39
C SER A 251 -2.54 4.65 -7.00
N GLU A 252 -2.18 4.33 -8.25
CA GLU A 252 -1.09 4.99 -8.97
C GLU A 252 -1.34 6.49 -9.17
N LYS A 253 -2.57 6.87 -9.51
CA LYS A 253 -2.96 8.29 -9.60
C LYS A 253 -2.87 8.99 -8.24
N ALA A 254 -3.25 8.31 -7.17
CA ALA A 254 -3.12 8.84 -5.81
C ALA A 254 -1.64 8.98 -5.38
N ILE A 255 -0.77 8.04 -5.78
CA ILE A 255 0.68 8.14 -5.60
C ILE A 255 1.22 9.36 -6.35
N ASP A 256 0.80 9.58 -7.61
CA ASP A 256 1.22 10.74 -8.39
C ASP A 256 0.81 12.06 -7.73
N ALA A 257 -0.38 12.10 -7.12
CA ALA A 257 -0.91 13.26 -6.40
C ALA A 257 -0.29 13.46 -5.01
N ALA A 258 0.35 12.45 -4.41
CA ALA A 258 0.95 12.55 -3.09
C ALA A 258 2.07 13.61 -3.07
N SER A 259 2.03 14.51 -2.08
CA SER A 259 2.94 15.65 -1.99
C SER A 259 4.11 15.44 -1.01
N ASN A 260 4.13 14.34 -0.26
CA ASN A 260 5.17 14.01 0.70
C ASN A 260 5.29 12.50 0.92
N ALA A 261 6.36 12.07 1.59
CA ALA A 261 6.69 10.67 1.85
C ALA A 261 5.60 9.91 2.63
N ASP A 262 5.02 10.53 3.66
CA ASP A 262 3.96 9.89 4.47
C ASP A 262 2.70 9.62 3.64
N ALA A 263 2.31 10.58 2.78
CA ALA A 263 1.19 10.41 1.87
C ALA A 263 1.43 9.28 0.86
N VAL A 264 2.64 9.14 0.32
CA VAL A 264 3.00 8.00 -0.55
C VAL A 264 2.84 6.68 0.21
N ASN A 265 3.39 6.59 1.42
CA ASN A 265 3.32 5.38 2.25
C ASN A 265 1.86 4.99 2.56
N GLN A 266 1.02 5.96 2.91
CA GLN A 266 -0.39 5.72 3.20
C GLN A 266 -1.14 5.19 1.96
N VAL A 267 -0.95 5.82 0.79
CA VAL A 267 -1.60 5.37 -0.45
C VAL A 267 -1.16 3.96 -0.82
N VAL A 268 0.10 3.60 -0.63
CA VAL A 268 0.59 2.23 -0.90
C VAL A 268 -0.09 1.22 0.03
N ALA A 269 -0.21 1.52 1.33
CA ALA A 269 -0.86 0.64 2.28
C ALA A 269 -2.35 0.42 1.95
N ASP A 270 -3.06 1.51 1.64
CA ASP A 270 -4.48 1.47 1.28
C ASP A 270 -4.69 0.76 -0.07
N GLY A 271 -3.87 1.08 -1.08
CA GLY A 271 -3.92 0.47 -2.40
C GLY A 271 -3.60 -1.02 -2.37
N THR A 272 -2.61 -1.44 -1.59
CA THR A 272 -2.29 -2.86 -1.37
C THR A 272 -3.48 -3.61 -0.79
N THR A 273 -4.11 -3.05 0.24
CA THR A 273 -5.27 -3.65 0.89
C THR A 273 -6.46 -3.78 -0.06
N LYS A 274 -6.75 -2.72 -0.83
CA LYS A 274 -7.83 -2.71 -1.81
C LYS A 274 -7.65 -3.78 -2.88
N ILE A 275 -6.48 -3.78 -3.55
CA ILE A 275 -6.16 -4.75 -4.59
C ILE A 275 -6.29 -6.17 -4.06
N GLN A 276 -5.75 -6.48 -2.89
CA GLN A 276 -5.82 -7.82 -2.31
C GLN A 276 -7.27 -8.27 -2.01
N ASN A 277 -8.16 -7.34 -1.68
CA ASN A 277 -9.57 -7.61 -1.39
C ASN A 277 -10.44 -7.81 -2.64
N ASP A 278 -9.92 -7.53 -3.84
CA ASP A 278 -10.62 -7.82 -5.09
C ASP A 278 -10.71 -9.34 -5.36
N TYR A 279 -9.75 -10.11 -4.85
CA TYR A 279 -9.85 -11.56 -4.87
C TYR A 279 -10.92 -12.06 -3.90
N LYS A 280 -11.95 -12.69 -4.46
CA LYS A 280 -13.01 -13.35 -3.71
C LYS A 280 -13.17 -14.77 -4.24
N PRO A 281 -12.93 -15.80 -3.43
CA PRO A 281 -13.12 -17.18 -3.88
C PRO A 281 -14.59 -17.45 -4.22
N GLY A 282 -14.81 -18.31 -5.20
CA GLY A 282 -16.13 -18.80 -5.57
C GLY A 282 -16.67 -19.80 -4.54
N GLN A 283 -17.90 -20.26 -4.77
CA GLN A 283 -18.46 -21.36 -3.99
C GLN A 283 -17.62 -22.63 -4.21
N SER A 284 -17.49 -23.49 -3.20
CA SER A 284 -16.67 -24.70 -3.35
C SER A 284 -17.16 -25.57 -4.53
N LEU A 285 -16.23 -26.22 -5.23
CA LEU A 285 -16.60 -27.13 -6.32
C LEU A 285 -17.55 -28.24 -5.86
N GLY A 286 -17.44 -28.68 -4.61
CA GLY A 286 -18.36 -29.66 -4.03
C GLY A 286 -19.79 -29.16 -3.98
N ASP A 287 -20.00 -27.92 -3.53
CA ASP A 287 -21.34 -27.34 -3.45
C ASP A 287 -21.90 -27.02 -4.85
N GLN A 288 -21.06 -26.55 -5.78
CA GLN A 288 -21.46 -26.31 -7.17
C GLN A 288 -21.93 -27.61 -7.84
N LYS A 289 -21.16 -28.71 -7.67
CA LYS A 289 -21.55 -30.04 -8.16
C LYS A 289 -22.85 -30.51 -7.54
N ALA A 290 -23.01 -30.36 -6.22
CA ALA A 290 -24.23 -30.76 -5.53
C ALA A 290 -25.47 -30.00 -6.05
N ALA A 291 -25.34 -28.69 -6.25
CA ALA A 291 -26.41 -27.85 -6.80
C ALA A 291 -26.77 -28.24 -8.24
N ALA A 292 -25.76 -28.41 -9.11
CA ALA A 292 -25.97 -28.83 -10.49
C ALA A 292 -26.68 -30.20 -10.59
N LYS A 293 -26.28 -31.18 -9.77
CA LYS A 293 -26.93 -32.49 -9.74
C LYS A 293 -28.37 -32.44 -9.25
N ALA A 294 -28.64 -31.67 -8.20
CA ALA A 294 -30.00 -31.49 -7.68
C ALA A 294 -30.92 -30.86 -8.74
N ASN A 295 -30.39 -29.93 -9.55
CA ASN A 295 -31.13 -29.35 -10.67
C ASN A 295 -31.36 -30.36 -11.80
N LEU A 296 -30.40 -31.25 -12.11
CA LEU A 296 -30.62 -32.36 -13.06
C LEU A 296 -31.66 -33.37 -12.56
N ASP A 297 -31.68 -33.68 -11.26
CA ASP A 297 -32.71 -34.53 -10.66
C ASP A 297 -34.12 -33.91 -10.80
N ALA A 298 -34.22 -32.59 -10.61
CA ALA A 298 -35.46 -31.86 -10.80
C ALA A 298 -35.91 -31.87 -12.28
N GLU A 299 -35.00 -31.65 -13.22
CA GLU A 299 -35.34 -31.67 -14.65
C GLU A 299 -35.74 -33.07 -15.12
N ALA A 300 -35.02 -34.11 -14.70
CA ALA A 300 -35.39 -35.50 -15.00
C ALA A 300 -36.79 -35.85 -14.47
N THR A 301 -37.14 -35.39 -13.27
CA THR A 301 -38.48 -35.57 -12.71
C THR A 301 -39.54 -34.90 -13.58
N LYS A 302 -39.30 -33.64 -13.99
CA LYS A 302 -40.19 -32.89 -14.88
C LYS A 302 -40.40 -33.57 -16.24
N VAL A 303 -39.33 -34.08 -16.86
CA VAL A 303 -39.42 -34.78 -18.16
C VAL A 303 -40.16 -36.10 -18.03
N LYS A 304 -39.91 -36.87 -16.97
CA LYS A 304 -40.66 -38.11 -16.67
C LYS A 304 -42.13 -37.85 -16.43
N ASP A 305 -42.48 -36.81 -15.68
CA ASP A 305 -43.88 -36.43 -15.47
C ASP A 305 -44.57 -36.10 -16.81
N ALA A 306 -43.87 -35.41 -17.73
CA ALA A 306 -44.38 -35.10 -19.06
C ALA A 306 -44.55 -36.37 -19.94
N ILE A 307 -43.68 -37.37 -19.81
CA ILE A 307 -43.80 -38.67 -20.48
C ILE A 307 -44.98 -39.47 -19.91
N ALA A 308 -45.10 -39.55 -18.58
CA ALA A 308 -46.14 -40.29 -17.89
C ALA A 308 -47.55 -39.80 -18.28
N HIS A 309 -47.71 -38.49 -18.46
CA HIS A 309 -48.97 -37.85 -18.88
C HIS A 309 -49.18 -37.80 -20.40
N ASP A 310 -48.28 -38.36 -21.21
CA ASP A 310 -48.46 -38.37 -22.66
C ASP A 310 -49.39 -39.52 -23.08
N ASP A 311 -50.67 -39.20 -23.34
CA ASP A 311 -51.68 -40.20 -23.74
C ASP A 311 -51.38 -40.85 -25.11
N THR A 312 -50.48 -40.27 -25.91
CA THR A 312 -50.11 -40.80 -27.22
C THR A 312 -49.10 -41.94 -27.15
N LEU A 313 -48.45 -42.14 -25.99
CA LEU A 313 -47.48 -43.22 -25.77
C LEU A 313 -48.14 -44.43 -25.11
N THR A 314 -47.74 -45.62 -25.53
CA THR A 314 -48.05 -46.87 -24.82
C THR A 314 -47.25 -46.99 -23.53
N SER A 315 -47.70 -47.82 -22.58
CA SER A 315 -46.97 -48.09 -21.33
C SER A 315 -45.54 -48.58 -21.58
N ALA A 316 -45.32 -49.35 -22.67
CA ALA A 316 -43.98 -49.83 -23.03
C ALA A 316 -43.07 -48.70 -23.53
N GLU A 317 -43.60 -47.79 -24.34
CA GLU A 317 -42.84 -46.62 -24.82
C GLU A 317 -42.54 -45.64 -23.69
N LYS A 318 -43.48 -45.42 -22.77
CA LYS A 318 -43.25 -44.60 -21.56
C LYS A 318 -42.12 -45.16 -20.71
N ALA A 319 -42.17 -46.47 -20.41
CA ALA A 319 -41.15 -47.12 -19.60
C ALA A 319 -39.74 -47.05 -20.23
N GLU A 320 -39.63 -47.18 -21.56
CA GLU A 320 -38.33 -47.05 -22.23
C GLU A 320 -37.82 -45.59 -22.19
N GLN A 321 -38.68 -44.59 -22.46
CA GLN A 321 -38.27 -43.19 -22.38
C GLN A 321 -37.89 -42.76 -20.95
N GLU A 322 -38.64 -43.19 -19.93
CA GLU A 322 -38.30 -42.89 -18.52
C GLU A 322 -36.95 -43.49 -18.11
N LYS A 323 -36.64 -44.70 -18.61
CA LYS A 323 -35.35 -45.35 -18.42
C LYS A 323 -34.23 -44.61 -19.15
N ASP A 324 -34.47 -44.14 -20.37
CA ASP A 324 -33.52 -43.32 -21.13
C ASP A 324 -33.24 -41.99 -20.42
N VAL A 325 -34.26 -41.36 -19.80
CA VAL A 325 -34.10 -40.17 -18.95
C VAL A 325 -33.17 -40.45 -17.76
N ASP A 326 -33.37 -41.57 -17.04
CA ASP A 326 -32.47 -41.94 -15.94
C ASP A 326 -31.04 -42.18 -16.41
N ALA A 327 -30.87 -42.83 -17.56
CA ALA A 327 -29.55 -43.11 -18.13
C ALA A 327 -28.82 -41.81 -18.51
N ALA A 328 -29.49 -40.88 -19.19
CA ALA A 328 -28.93 -39.57 -19.53
C ALA A 328 -28.57 -38.79 -18.26
N LYS A 329 -29.49 -38.69 -17.30
CA LYS A 329 -29.25 -38.02 -16.02
C LYS A 329 -28.02 -38.56 -15.30
N ASN A 330 -27.92 -39.89 -15.12
CA ASN A 330 -26.79 -40.49 -14.40
C ASN A 330 -25.47 -40.24 -15.15
N PHE A 331 -25.47 -40.34 -16.48
CA PHE A 331 -24.30 -40.06 -17.30
C PHE A 331 -23.81 -38.60 -17.15
N ASP A 332 -24.71 -37.62 -17.12
CA ASP A 332 -24.34 -36.22 -16.96
C ASP A 332 -24.01 -35.85 -15.50
N GLN A 333 -24.59 -36.54 -14.51
CA GLN A 333 -24.14 -36.44 -13.11
C GLN A 333 -22.68 -36.91 -12.95
N ASP A 334 -22.28 -37.97 -13.64
CA ASP A 334 -20.88 -38.43 -13.67
C ASP A 334 -19.96 -37.40 -14.35
N LYS A 335 -20.42 -36.71 -15.41
CA LYS A 335 -19.64 -35.61 -16.02
C LYS A 335 -19.46 -34.44 -15.05
N ILE A 336 -20.51 -34.06 -14.31
CA ILE A 336 -20.44 -33.03 -13.26
C ILE A 336 -19.43 -33.42 -12.18
N ASP A 337 -19.43 -34.69 -11.73
CA ASP A 337 -18.46 -35.16 -10.75
C ASP A 337 -17.02 -35.04 -11.22
N ASN A 338 -16.78 -35.26 -12.51
CA ASN A 338 -15.47 -35.18 -13.12
C ASN A 338 -15.04 -33.74 -13.48
N GLY A 339 -15.94 -32.76 -13.37
CA GLY A 339 -15.61 -31.34 -13.59
C GLY A 339 -14.62 -30.83 -12.55
N ASN A 340 -13.54 -30.20 -13.02
CA ASN A 340 -12.46 -29.67 -12.18
C ASN A 340 -12.48 -28.14 -12.07
N SER A 341 -13.43 -27.47 -12.72
CA SER A 341 -13.65 -26.04 -12.65
C SER A 341 -15.14 -25.70 -12.69
N ALA A 342 -15.48 -24.48 -12.25
CA ALA A 342 -16.85 -23.98 -12.33
C ALA A 342 -17.40 -24.00 -13.77
N ASP A 343 -16.57 -23.63 -14.76
CA ASP A 343 -16.98 -23.64 -16.17
C ASP A 343 -17.24 -25.05 -16.71
N GLU A 344 -16.42 -26.04 -16.32
CA GLU A 344 -16.65 -27.45 -16.69
C GLU A 344 -17.93 -28.00 -16.06
N ILE A 345 -18.20 -27.67 -14.79
CA ILE A 345 -19.44 -28.07 -14.10
C ILE A 345 -20.66 -27.46 -14.79
N ASN A 346 -20.61 -26.15 -15.09
CA ASN A 346 -21.71 -25.46 -15.77
C ASN A 346 -21.94 -26.03 -17.18
N ALA A 347 -20.88 -26.30 -17.94
CA ALA A 347 -21.00 -26.90 -19.27
C ALA A 347 -21.60 -28.32 -19.23
N ALA A 348 -21.19 -29.14 -18.26
CA ALA A 348 -21.76 -30.47 -18.05
C ALA A 348 -23.24 -30.40 -17.65
N TYR A 349 -23.60 -29.48 -16.76
CA TYR A 349 -24.98 -29.22 -16.38
C TYR A 349 -25.85 -28.78 -17.57
N ASP A 350 -25.41 -27.77 -18.32
CA ASP A 350 -26.14 -27.24 -19.49
C ASP A 350 -26.33 -28.31 -20.58
N GLN A 351 -25.35 -29.20 -20.75
CA GLN A 351 -25.48 -30.34 -21.65
C GLN A 351 -26.46 -31.38 -21.10
N GLY A 352 -26.39 -31.69 -19.79
CA GLY A 352 -27.29 -32.64 -19.14
C GLY A 352 -28.76 -32.24 -19.23
N ILE A 353 -29.07 -30.95 -19.13
CA ILE A 353 -30.43 -30.45 -19.37
C ILE A 353 -30.90 -30.80 -20.80
N LYS A 354 -30.07 -30.55 -21.82
CA LYS A 354 -30.41 -30.87 -23.22
C LYS A 354 -30.55 -32.38 -23.46
N ASP A 355 -29.66 -33.17 -22.86
CA ASP A 355 -29.64 -34.63 -23.02
C ASP A 355 -30.88 -35.25 -22.36
N ILE A 356 -31.31 -34.76 -21.18
CA ILE A 356 -32.55 -35.16 -20.50
C ILE A 356 -33.79 -34.75 -21.30
N ASP A 357 -33.89 -33.48 -21.69
CA ASP A 357 -35.02 -32.96 -22.49
C ASP A 357 -35.18 -33.74 -23.82
N GLY A 358 -34.07 -34.13 -24.43
CA GLY A 358 -34.03 -34.85 -25.70
C GLY A 358 -34.57 -36.28 -25.65
N GLN A 359 -34.76 -36.88 -24.47
CA GLN A 359 -35.27 -38.25 -24.35
C GLN A 359 -36.77 -38.35 -24.62
N ARG A 360 -37.52 -37.27 -24.35
CA ARG A 360 -38.97 -37.26 -24.57
C ARG A 360 -39.28 -37.19 -26.07
N LYS A 361 -39.95 -38.22 -26.58
CA LYS A 361 -40.41 -38.32 -27.97
C LYS A 361 -41.93 -38.50 -27.99
N PRO A 362 -42.69 -37.64 -28.68
CA PRO A 362 -44.14 -37.78 -28.74
C PRO A 362 -44.52 -39.07 -29.48
N GLY A 363 -45.59 -39.71 -29.04
CA GLY A 363 -46.18 -40.85 -29.73
C GLY A 363 -46.88 -40.43 -31.03
N LYS A 364 -47.35 -41.41 -31.80
CA LYS A 364 -48.22 -41.14 -32.95
C LYS A 364 -49.52 -40.51 -32.45
N SER A 365 -50.13 -39.63 -33.23
CA SER A 365 -51.43 -39.06 -32.85
C SER A 365 -52.46 -40.17 -32.56
N LEU A 366 -53.34 -39.95 -31.58
CA LEU A 366 -54.37 -40.94 -31.25
C LEU A 366 -55.27 -41.26 -32.45
N ASP A 367 -55.51 -40.28 -33.32
CA ASP A 367 -56.28 -40.47 -34.54
C ASP A 367 -55.58 -41.41 -35.53
N ASP A 368 -54.28 -41.23 -35.74
CA ASP A 368 -53.49 -42.14 -36.59
C ASP A 368 -53.44 -43.55 -36.00
N GLN A 369 -53.29 -43.66 -34.68
CA GLN A 369 -53.30 -44.95 -33.99
C GLN A 369 -54.66 -45.65 -34.12
N LYS A 370 -55.77 -44.94 -33.91
CA LYS A 370 -57.14 -45.45 -34.11
C LYS A 370 -57.35 -45.87 -35.56
N ALA A 371 -56.93 -45.06 -36.53
CA ALA A 371 -57.05 -45.36 -37.95
C ALA A 371 -56.28 -46.64 -38.30
N ALA A 372 -55.03 -46.77 -37.85
CA ALA A 372 -54.22 -47.97 -38.06
C ALA A 372 -54.84 -49.21 -37.39
N ALA A 373 -55.29 -49.11 -36.14
CA ALA A 373 -55.96 -50.20 -35.43
C ALA A 373 -57.23 -50.67 -36.16
N LYS A 374 -58.08 -49.74 -36.63
CA LYS A 374 -59.28 -50.07 -37.41
C LYS A 374 -58.96 -50.70 -38.76
N ALA A 375 -57.93 -50.22 -39.46
CA ALA A 375 -57.47 -50.80 -40.73
C ALA A 375 -56.96 -52.23 -40.54
N ASN A 376 -56.15 -52.47 -39.51
CA ASN A 376 -55.64 -53.79 -39.16
C ASN A 376 -56.78 -54.73 -38.75
N LEU A 377 -57.77 -54.24 -38.01
CA LEU A 377 -58.94 -55.02 -37.62
C LEU A 377 -59.82 -55.38 -38.83
N TYR A 378 -59.95 -54.47 -39.80
CA TYR A 378 -60.61 -54.74 -41.07
C TYR A 378 -59.88 -55.83 -41.86
N ALA A 379 -58.55 -55.74 -41.98
CA ALA A 379 -57.74 -56.75 -42.64
C ALA A 379 -57.91 -58.13 -41.99
N GLU A 380 -57.97 -58.20 -40.66
CA GLU A 380 -58.21 -59.45 -39.94
C GLU A 380 -59.62 -60.01 -40.19
N ALA A 381 -60.65 -59.16 -40.23
CA ALA A 381 -62.00 -59.56 -40.60
C ALA A 381 -62.07 -60.17 -42.02
N VAL A 382 -61.33 -59.60 -42.98
CA VAL A 382 -61.22 -60.12 -44.34
C VAL A 382 -60.60 -61.53 -44.33
N LYS A 383 -59.53 -61.75 -43.56
CA LYS A 383 -58.91 -63.08 -43.43
C LYS A 383 -59.88 -64.10 -42.84
N VAL A 384 -60.61 -63.75 -41.78
CA VAL A 384 -61.56 -64.66 -41.13
C VAL A 384 -62.74 -65.00 -42.06
N LYS A 385 -63.29 -64.02 -42.80
CA LYS A 385 -64.33 -64.30 -43.81
C LYS A 385 -63.85 -65.29 -44.86
N LYS A 386 -62.64 -65.10 -45.39
CA LYS A 386 -62.03 -66.01 -46.36
C LYS A 386 -61.88 -67.42 -45.78
N ALA A 387 -61.49 -67.53 -44.50
CA ALA A 387 -61.42 -68.82 -43.80
C ALA A 387 -62.79 -69.51 -43.68
N ILE A 388 -63.85 -68.76 -43.33
CA ILE A 388 -65.24 -69.26 -43.27
C ILE A 388 -65.72 -69.73 -44.65
N GLU A 389 -65.48 -68.94 -45.70
CA GLU A 389 -65.87 -69.26 -47.07
C GLU A 389 -65.20 -70.55 -47.57
N ASN A 390 -63.93 -70.74 -47.23
CA ASN A 390 -63.15 -71.92 -47.59
C ASN A 390 -63.42 -73.14 -46.69
N ASP A 391 -64.15 -72.99 -45.59
CA ASP A 391 -64.43 -74.09 -44.67
C ASP A 391 -65.42 -75.09 -45.29
N LYS A 392 -64.97 -76.32 -45.54
CA LYS A 392 -65.79 -77.39 -46.13
C LYS A 392 -66.78 -78.03 -45.15
N THR A 393 -66.64 -77.78 -43.84
CA THR A 393 -67.51 -78.32 -42.78
C THR A 393 -68.80 -77.51 -42.58
N LEU A 394 -68.87 -76.31 -43.17
CA LEU A 394 -70.00 -75.38 -43.01
C LEU A 394 -70.97 -75.43 -44.18
N THR A 395 -72.26 -75.38 -43.87
CA THR A 395 -73.32 -75.21 -44.88
C THR A 395 -73.32 -73.79 -45.45
N LYS A 396 -73.96 -73.58 -46.61
CA LYS A 396 -74.13 -72.22 -47.18
C LYS A 396 -74.81 -71.26 -46.18
N ALA A 397 -75.80 -71.74 -45.44
CA ALA A 397 -76.50 -70.96 -44.41
C ALA A 397 -75.59 -70.64 -43.20
N ASP A 398 -74.75 -71.59 -42.77
CA ASP A 398 -73.79 -71.38 -41.68
C ASP A 398 -72.72 -70.35 -42.07
N LYS A 399 -72.19 -70.42 -43.29
CA LYS A 399 -71.22 -69.45 -43.83
C LYS A 399 -71.81 -68.04 -43.87
N ALA A 400 -73.01 -67.88 -44.44
CA ALA A 400 -73.69 -66.59 -44.51
C ALA A 400 -73.92 -65.98 -43.12
N ARG A 401 -74.34 -66.81 -42.14
CA ARG A 401 -74.52 -66.38 -40.75
C ARG A 401 -73.20 -65.94 -40.10
N GLN A 402 -72.13 -66.73 -40.22
CA GLN A 402 -70.84 -66.39 -39.63
C GLN A 402 -70.21 -65.15 -40.28
N VAL A 403 -70.30 -64.99 -41.61
CA VAL A 403 -69.84 -63.76 -42.30
C VAL A 403 -70.62 -62.52 -41.84
N LYS A 404 -71.94 -62.63 -41.66
CA LYS A 404 -72.75 -61.54 -41.09
C LYS A 404 -72.31 -61.19 -39.67
N ASN A 405 -72.01 -62.19 -38.84
CA ASN A 405 -71.49 -61.98 -37.50
C ASN A 405 -70.10 -61.32 -37.49
N VAL A 406 -69.19 -61.73 -38.38
CA VAL A 406 -67.88 -61.06 -38.55
C VAL A 406 -68.05 -59.58 -38.87
N ASN A 407 -68.96 -59.22 -39.78
CA ASN A 407 -69.24 -57.82 -40.10
C ASN A 407 -69.75 -57.03 -38.89
N ARG A 408 -70.71 -57.60 -38.14
CA ARG A 408 -71.27 -56.98 -36.94
C ARG A 408 -70.20 -56.78 -35.86
N VAL A 409 -69.49 -57.84 -35.49
CA VAL A 409 -68.44 -57.79 -34.46
C VAL A 409 -67.32 -56.83 -34.87
N LYS A 410 -66.90 -56.82 -36.14
CA LYS A 410 -65.93 -55.84 -36.64
C LYS A 410 -66.42 -54.41 -36.40
N ALA A 411 -67.67 -54.07 -36.77
CA ALA A 411 -68.20 -52.72 -36.57
C ALA A 411 -68.30 -52.33 -35.07
N GLU A 412 -68.73 -53.27 -34.22
CA GLU A 412 -68.79 -53.07 -32.76
C GLU A 412 -67.41 -52.80 -32.15
N GLU A 413 -66.39 -53.56 -32.56
CA GLU A 413 -65.03 -53.42 -32.03
C GLU A 413 -64.29 -52.22 -32.64
N GLN A 414 -64.58 -51.82 -33.89
CA GLN A 414 -64.11 -50.54 -34.44
C GLN A 414 -64.66 -49.35 -33.63
N ALA A 415 -65.95 -49.38 -33.26
CA ALA A 415 -66.53 -48.35 -32.41
C ALA A 415 -65.95 -48.34 -30.98
N LYS A 416 -65.44 -49.48 -30.48
CA LYS A 416 -64.71 -49.51 -29.20
C LYS A 416 -63.35 -48.81 -29.33
N ILE A 417 -62.59 -49.11 -30.39
CA ILE A 417 -61.34 -48.42 -30.70
C ILE A 417 -61.55 -46.89 -30.78
N ASP A 418 -62.63 -46.43 -31.41
CA ASP A 418 -62.91 -44.99 -31.53
C ASP A 418 -63.11 -44.28 -30.17
N ARG A 419 -63.63 -45.00 -29.16
CA ARG A 419 -63.90 -44.48 -27.81
C ARG A 419 -62.66 -44.40 -26.92
N GLU A 420 -61.58 -45.09 -27.27
CA GLU A 420 -60.37 -45.08 -26.46
C GLU A 420 -59.70 -43.70 -26.53
N ASN A 421 -59.12 -43.26 -25.41
CA ASN A 421 -58.52 -41.93 -25.26
C ASN A 421 -57.01 -41.96 -25.01
N ASN A 422 -56.40 -43.15 -25.06
CA ASN A 422 -54.97 -43.34 -24.89
C ASN A 422 -54.48 -44.53 -25.74
N ALA A 423 -53.18 -44.57 -26.00
CA ALA A 423 -52.55 -45.57 -26.87
C ALA A 423 -52.75 -47.02 -26.39
N ASP A 424 -52.64 -47.28 -25.08
CA ASP A 424 -52.82 -48.64 -24.52
C ASP A 424 -54.26 -49.13 -24.64
N GLY A 425 -55.23 -48.23 -24.44
CA GLY A 425 -56.65 -48.47 -24.66
C GLY A 425 -56.91 -48.89 -26.10
N ILE A 426 -56.39 -48.13 -27.07
CA ILE A 426 -56.49 -48.45 -28.51
C ILE A 426 -55.87 -49.82 -28.80
N ALA A 427 -54.66 -50.08 -28.31
CA ALA A 427 -53.96 -51.35 -28.51
C ALA A 427 -54.74 -52.54 -27.92
N LYS A 428 -55.26 -52.39 -26.69
CA LYS A 428 -56.07 -53.41 -26.01
C LYS A 428 -57.40 -53.66 -26.72
N ALA A 429 -58.11 -52.61 -27.12
CA ALA A 429 -59.36 -52.71 -27.87
C ALA A 429 -59.15 -53.43 -29.21
N TYR A 430 -58.05 -53.12 -29.91
CA TYR A 430 -57.66 -53.83 -31.12
C TYR A 430 -57.41 -55.33 -30.87
N GLN A 431 -56.58 -55.68 -29.87
CA GLN A 431 -56.27 -57.09 -29.56
C GLN A 431 -57.52 -57.88 -29.17
N GLN A 432 -58.39 -57.31 -28.34
CA GLN A 432 -59.68 -57.91 -27.99
C GLN A 432 -60.59 -58.07 -29.21
N GLY A 433 -60.62 -57.07 -30.08
CA GLY A 433 -61.37 -57.11 -31.33
C GLY A 433 -60.91 -58.25 -32.24
N VAL A 434 -59.60 -58.43 -32.40
CA VAL A 434 -59.00 -59.54 -33.17
C VAL A 434 -59.47 -60.89 -32.62
N VAL A 435 -59.41 -61.09 -31.30
CA VAL A 435 -59.85 -62.34 -30.66
C VAL A 435 -61.33 -62.62 -30.96
N LYS A 436 -62.21 -61.62 -30.80
CA LYS A 436 -63.65 -61.77 -31.04
C LYS A 436 -63.99 -62.01 -32.49
N ILE A 437 -63.28 -61.37 -33.43
CA ILE A 437 -63.45 -61.60 -34.87
C ILE A 437 -63.05 -63.03 -35.23
N LYS A 438 -61.89 -63.51 -34.75
CA LYS A 438 -61.45 -64.90 -34.95
C LYS A 438 -62.44 -65.92 -34.40
N ALA A 439 -63.04 -65.63 -33.24
CA ALA A 439 -64.05 -66.49 -32.62
C ALA A 439 -65.35 -66.66 -33.44
N GLN A 440 -65.59 -65.84 -34.47
CA GLN A 440 -66.79 -65.98 -35.31
C GLN A 440 -66.70 -67.15 -36.28
N HIS A 441 -65.49 -67.67 -36.57
CA HIS A 441 -65.32 -68.87 -37.36
C HIS A 441 -65.48 -70.13 -36.49
N VAL A 442 -66.69 -70.69 -36.47
CA VAL A 442 -67.02 -71.87 -35.67
C VAL A 442 -67.15 -73.08 -36.59
N LYS A 443 -66.18 -73.99 -36.56
CA LYS A 443 -66.20 -75.24 -37.33
C LYS A 443 -67.30 -76.18 -36.82
N LYS A 444 -67.95 -76.95 -37.70
CA LYS A 444 -68.77 -78.08 -37.24
C LYS A 444 -67.83 -79.22 -36.87
N HIS A 445 -67.86 -79.65 -35.61
CA HIS A 445 -67.31 -80.96 -35.26
C HIS A 445 -68.14 -82.03 -35.98
N ASN A 446 -67.49 -82.85 -36.81
CA ASN A 446 -68.11 -84.05 -37.37
C ASN A 446 -68.49 -84.95 -36.19
N ASN A 447 -69.78 -85.01 -35.87
CA ASN A 447 -70.31 -85.98 -34.93
C ASN A 447 -70.35 -87.35 -35.63
N ALA A 448 -69.19 -87.97 -35.76
CA ALA A 448 -69.02 -89.33 -36.26
C ALA A 448 -68.64 -90.25 -35.08
N GLY A 449 -69.63 -90.62 -34.25
CA GLY A 449 -69.48 -91.62 -33.18
C GLY A 449 -70.63 -91.66 -32.15
N LYS A 450 -71.64 -92.53 -32.36
CA LYS A 450 -72.78 -92.84 -31.46
C LYS A 450 -72.36 -93.61 -30.18
N PRO A 451 -73.25 -93.67 -29.14
CA PRO A 451 -73.85 -94.97 -28.83
C PRO A 451 -75.36 -94.96 -28.49
N LYS A 452 -76.03 -96.08 -28.83
CA LYS A 452 -77.38 -96.47 -28.36
C LYS A 452 -77.37 -96.76 -26.85
N LYS A 453 -78.56 -96.63 -26.22
CA LYS A 453 -79.17 -97.43 -25.11
C LYS A 453 -79.89 -96.47 -24.14
N LYS A 454 -81.02 -96.76 -23.50
CA LYS A 454 -81.87 -97.94 -23.35
C LYS A 454 -83.24 -97.43 -22.87
N PHE A 455 -84.33 -98.04 -23.33
CA PHE A 455 -85.67 -97.88 -22.80
C PHE A 455 -85.77 -98.54 -21.42
N THR A 456 -86.37 -97.88 -20.43
CA THR A 456 -87.08 -98.51 -19.30
C THR A 456 -88.20 -97.56 -18.86
N PRO A 457 -89.48 -98.01 -18.82
CA PRO A 457 -90.61 -97.15 -18.47
C PRO A 457 -90.91 -97.24 -16.96
N ARG A 458 -91.53 -96.19 -16.39
CA ARG A 458 -92.32 -96.35 -15.17
C ARG A 458 -93.60 -95.51 -15.23
N ARG A 459 -94.66 -96.17 -14.73
CA ARG A 459 -96.08 -95.90 -14.85
C ARG A 459 -96.53 -94.64 -14.10
N VAL A 460 -97.44 -93.90 -14.74
CA VAL A 460 -98.78 -93.48 -14.28
C VAL A 460 -99.01 -93.32 -12.77
N TYR A 461 -99.46 -92.13 -12.38
CA TYR A 461 -100.60 -91.97 -11.47
C TYR A 461 -101.68 -91.12 -12.18
N MET A 462 -102.87 -91.73 -12.35
CA MET A 462 -104.19 -91.09 -12.54
C MET A 462 -104.51 -90.19 -11.32
N VAL A 463 -105.40 -89.20 -11.40
CA VAL A 463 -106.88 -89.27 -11.35
C VAL A 463 -107.35 -87.81 -11.60
N LYS A 464 -108.34 -87.50 -12.44
CA LYS A 464 -109.77 -87.85 -12.35
C LYS A 464 -110.46 -87.63 -13.71
#